data_AF-A0A1Z5JVF8-F1
#
_entry.id   AF-A0A1Z5JVF8-F1
#
_cell.length_a   1.000
_cell.length_b   1.000
_cell.length_c   1.000
_cell.angle_alpha   90.00
_cell.angle_beta   90.00
_cell.angle_gamma   90.00
#
_symmetry.space_group_name_H-M   'P 1'
#
loop_
_entity.id
_entity.type
_entity.pdbx_description
1 polymer ?
#
loop_
_entity_poly.entity_id
_entity_poly.type
_entity_poly.pdbx_seq_one_letter_code
_entity_poly.pdbx_strand_id
1 'polypeptide(L)'
;MIVTTALLLIFIERANGFGLSRLPQRAHCLGFSSTSIELPPTHPSPPHTFAGLVEQAIQERYQNVDRVLESWRLLELGYQHKVFVGEDKTSEDNPMLYQECHSYVPGLTIQPFWNVDTVSWAQKLEAKYPIILKEFQKATANREQLQQQGNNIWTGALTEDASSYGVGWKTLVLMDRGVWDPVNVELFPKTAQAVRDAGVPAVEVFFASMEPHSRIQPHSDFTNFVLTSHLALDIPYSGTNQCRLTIADQTREWINGEVMLFDTSLMHDAVNDSDRTRYILMFRVWHPDLTDSERQALQFIYDCLNAPEIVTGATAEERERTELAMLAARTFPAKKNGSQGFGVQSTTSKSSKKKRK
;
A
#
# COMPACT_ATOMS: atom_id res chain seq x y z
N MET A 1 -10.69 -9.60 -5.44
CA MET A 1 -11.31 -8.85 -4.34
C MET A 1 -10.14 -8.10 -3.71
N ILE A 2 -9.92 -6.84 -4.09
CA ILE A 2 -8.74 -6.08 -3.61
C ILE A 2 -9.12 -5.52 -2.25
N VAL A 3 -8.37 -5.98 -1.26
CA VAL A 3 -8.59 -5.81 0.15
C VAL A 3 -7.52 -4.83 0.57
N THR A 4 -7.74 -3.52 0.35
CA THR A 4 -6.86 -2.49 0.89
C THR A 4 -6.67 -2.73 2.40
N THR A 5 -5.53 -2.35 2.97
CA THR A 5 -5.20 -2.54 4.41
C THR A 5 -6.31 -2.16 5.41
N ALA A 6 -7.39 -1.48 5.00
CA ALA A 6 -8.62 -1.28 5.75
C ALA A 6 -9.35 -2.58 6.19
N LEU A 7 -9.04 -3.73 5.61
CA LEU A 7 -9.84 -4.95 5.77
C LEU A 7 -9.43 -5.88 6.92
N LEU A 8 -8.89 -5.31 8.00
CA LEU A 8 -8.77 -6.04 9.27
C LEU A 8 -10.02 -5.85 10.16
N LEU A 9 -10.97 -5.01 9.75
CA LEU A 9 -12.08 -4.56 10.58
C LEU A 9 -13.49 -4.76 10.03
N ILE A 10 -13.67 -5.50 8.94
CA ILE A 10 -15.02 -5.93 8.54
C ILE A 10 -15.47 -7.08 9.46
N PHE A 11 -15.69 -6.75 10.73
CA PHE A 11 -16.59 -7.48 11.62
C PHE A 11 -17.30 -6.59 12.68
N ILE A 12 -16.95 -5.30 12.90
CA ILE A 12 -17.57 -4.51 14.00
C ILE A 12 -17.77 -3.01 13.66
N GLU A 13 -19.01 -2.69 13.26
CA GLU A 13 -19.86 -1.45 13.24
C GLU A 13 -19.34 0.02 13.40
N ARG A 14 -20.03 0.92 12.66
CA ARG A 14 -19.93 2.41 12.51
C ARG A 14 -20.82 3.24 13.49
N ALA A 15 -20.48 4.52 13.76
CA ALA A 15 -21.31 5.75 13.47
C ALA A 15 -20.88 7.12 14.11
N ASN A 16 -20.92 8.21 13.27
CA ASN A 16 -21.15 9.69 13.51
C ASN A 16 -20.03 10.60 14.13
N GLY A 17 -19.68 11.84 13.71
CA GLY A 17 -20.03 12.80 12.63
C GLY A 17 -19.71 14.30 13.01
N PHE A 18 -19.29 15.16 12.03
CA PHE A 18 -19.15 16.67 11.98
C PHE A 18 -17.95 17.37 12.69
N GLY A 19 -17.28 18.47 12.28
CA GLY A 19 -17.23 19.39 11.11
C GLY A 19 -16.56 20.78 11.48
N LEU A 20 -15.44 21.22 10.87
CA LEU A 20 -15.17 22.45 10.04
C LEU A 20 -14.06 23.47 10.47
N SER A 21 -13.21 23.85 9.47
CA SER A 21 -12.54 25.15 9.12
C SER A 21 -11.23 25.73 9.77
N ARG A 22 -10.08 25.59 9.05
CA ARG A 22 -9.11 26.56 8.40
C ARG A 22 -8.68 27.88 9.14
N LEU A 23 -7.41 28.35 9.30
CA LEU A 23 -6.14 28.60 8.50
C LEU A 23 -5.06 29.16 9.50
N PRO A 24 -3.78 29.55 9.17
CA PRO A 24 -2.78 29.19 8.14
C PRO A 24 -1.38 28.76 8.71
N GLN A 25 -0.47 28.35 7.81
CA GLN A 25 0.85 27.74 8.03
C GLN A 25 2.01 28.70 8.34
N ARG A 26 2.91 28.28 9.25
CA ARG A 26 4.35 27.97 9.02
C ARG A 26 5.03 27.75 10.38
N ALA A 27 5.51 26.54 10.67
CA ALA A 27 6.47 26.31 11.75
C ALA A 27 7.38 25.11 11.46
N HIS A 28 8.61 25.23 11.96
CA HIS A 28 9.75 24.35 11.78
C HIS A 28 9.52 22.95 12.36
N CYS A 29 10.08 21.91 11.73
CA CYS A 29 10.07 20.54 12.26
C CYS A 29 10.81 20.45 13.61
N LEU A 30 10.05 20.30 14.69
CA LEU A 30 10.50 19.80 15.98
C LEU A 30 9.70 18.50 16.26
N GLY A 31 10.33 17.56 16.96
CA GLY A 31 9.84 16.19 17.09
C GLY A 31 8.72 16.06 18.13
N PHE A 32 7.72 15.23 17.83
CA PHE A 32 6.62 14.95 18.73
C PHE A 32 7.10 14.36 20.06
N SER A 33 6.58 14.88 21.19
CA SER A 33 6.93 14.45 22.54
C SER A 33 6.33 13.07 22.84
N SER A 34 7.17 12.05 23.02
CA SER A 34 6.73 10.70 23.39
C SER A 34 6.24 10.66 24.85
N THR A 35 4.95 10.84 25.07
CA THR A 35 4.31 10.35 26.30
C THR A 35 4.42 8.83 26.31
N SER A 36 4.78 8.23 27.45
CA SER A 36 4.83 6.77 27.56
C SER A 36 3.41 6.21 27.46
N ILE A 37 3.08 5.60 26.33
CA ILE A 37 1.77 5.01 26.08
C ILE A 37 1.70 3.66 26.80
N GLU A 38 0.84 3.54 27.79
CA GLU A 38 0.58 2.28 28.49
C GLU A 38 -0.41 1.46 27.66
N LEU A 39 0.04 0.29 27.17
CA LEU A 39 -0.78 -0.63 26.39
C LEU A 39 -1.54 -1.58 27.30
N PRO A 40 -2.76 -2.01 26.93
CA PRO A 40 -3.46 -3.03 27.70
C PRO A 40 -2.66 -4.34 27.70
N PRO A 41 -2.70 -5.13 28.78
CA PRO A 41 -2.03 -6.42 28.81
C PRO A 41 -2.62 -7.34 27.74
N THR A 42 -1.75 -8.02 26.99
CA THR A 42 -2.16 -9.01 26.00
C THR A 42 -1.81 -10.43 26.45
N HIS A 43 -2.51 -11.40 25.87
CA HIS A 43 -2.26 -12.83 26.09
C HIS A 43 -2.17 -13.54 24.73
N PRO A 44 -1.40 -14.65 24.63
CA PRO A 44 -1.37 -15.45 23.42
C PRO A 44 -2.77 -15.88 22.97
N SER A 45 -3.03 -15.81 21.66
CA SER A 45 -4.31 -16.23 21.09
C SER A 45 -4.55 -17.73 21.28
N PRO A 46 -5.81 -18.19 21.42
CA PRO A 46 -6.08 -19.62 21.62
C PRO A 46 -5.56 -20.46 20.45
N PRO A 47 -4.76 -21.53 20.68
CA PRO A 47 -3.95 -22.18 19.64
C PRO A 47 -4.75 -22.88 18.54
N HIS A 48 -6.05 -23.09 18.73
CA HIS A 48 -6.94 -23.72 17.76
C HIS A 48 -7.70 -22.70 16.88
N THR A 49 -7.61 -21.40 17.18
CA THR A 49 -8.18 -20.36 16.32
C THR A 49 -7.21 -20.03 15.20
N PHE A 50 -7.72 -19.42 14.13
CA PHE A 50 -6.86 -18.91 13.06
C PHE A 50 -5.77 -17.98 13.62
N ALA A 51 -6.12 -17.09 14.55
CA ALA A 51 -5.16 -16.19 15.17
C ALA A 51 -4.09 -16.89 16.01
N GLY A 52 -4.45 -17.92 16.77
CA GLY A 52 -3.47 -18.73 17.49
C GLY A 52 -2.53 -19.51 16.57
N LEU A 53 -3.05 -20.05 15.46
CA LEU A 53 -2.24 -20.76 14.46
C LEU A 53 -1.23 -19.82 13.78
N VAL A 54 -1.65 -18.59 13.43
CA VAL A 54 -0.76 -17.57 12.88
C VAL A 54 0.31 -17.16 13.89
N GLU A 55 -0.08 -16.88 15.13
CA GLU A 55 0.85 -16.52 16.21
C GLU A 55 1.89 -17.62 16.46
N GLN A 56 1.47 -18.87 16.56
CA GLN A 56 2.38 -20.00 16.74
C GLN A 56 3.36 -20.11 15.58
N ALA A 57 2.88 -20.00 14.34
CA ALA A 57 3.74 -20.04 13.17
C ALA A 57 4.75 -18.88 13.15
N ILE A 58 4.36 -17.68 13.59
CA ILE A 58 5.29 -16.55 13.72
C ILE A 58 6.39 -16.85 14.74
N GLN A 59 6.03 -17.36 15.93
CA GLN A 59 6.96 -17.70 17.01
C GLN A 59 7.96 -18.79 16.61
N GLU A 60 7.51 -19.77 15.83
CA GLU A 60 8.38 -20.87 15.36
C GLU A 60 9.37 -20.43 14.28
N ARG A 61 9.00 -19.43 13.46
CA ARG A 61 9.74 -19.07 12.24
C ARG A 61 10.64 -17.84 12.39
N TYR A 62 10.23 -16.87 13.21
CA TYR A 62 10.86 -15.56 13.28
C TYR A 62 11.36 -15.26 14.70
N GLN A 63 12.53 -14.62 14.78
CA GLN A 63 13.14 -14.21 16.05
C GLN A 63 13.03 -12.70 16.24
N ASN A 64 12.98 -12.24 17.49
CA ASN A 64 12.91 -10.80 17.83
C ASN A 64 11.68 -10.09 17.21
N VAL A 65 10.52 -10.73 17.28
CA VAL A 65 9.25 -10.25 16.71
C VAL A 65 8.20 -9.91 17.76
N ASP A 66 8.63 -9.64 19.00
CA ASP A 66 7.73 -9.38 20.13
C ASP A 66 6.77 -8.23 19.86
N ARG A 67 7.22 -7.16 19.17
CA ARG A 67 6.37 -6.02 18.80
C ARG A 67 5.29 -6.40 17.78
N VAL A 68 5.56 -7.35 16.89
CA VAL A 68 4.59 -7.86 15.91
C VAL A 68 3.57 -8.78 16.59
N LEU A 69 4.02 -9.64 17.50
CA LEU A 69 3.12 -10.47 18.31
C LEU A 69 2.21 -9.61 19.20
N GLU A 70 2.75 -8.56 19.81
CA GLU A 70 1.96 -7.60 20.57
C GLU A 70 0.93 -6.91 19.68
N SER A 71 1.34 -6.45 18.50
CA SER A 71 0.43 -5.87 17.49
C SER A 71 -0.73 -6.81 17.13
N TRP A 72 -0.41 -8.08 16.88
CA TRP A 72 -1.39 -9.11 16.54
C TRP A 72 -2.42 -9.34 17.65
N ARG A 73 -1.96 -9.40 18.90
CA ARG A 73 -2.85 -9.60 20.05
C ARG A 73 -3.68 -8.36 20.37
N LEU A 74 -3.11 -7.16 20.25
CA LEU A 74 -3.86 -5.90 20.43
C LEU A 74 -5.03 -5.82 19.44
N LEU A 75 -4.78 -6.19 18.19
CA LEU A 75 -5.82 -6.26 17.17
C LEU A 75 -6.94 -7.25 17.54
N GLU A 76 -6.60 -8.47 17.98
CA GLU A 76 -7.58 -9.47 18.42
C GLU A 76 -8.40 -8.99 19.62
N LEU A 77 -7.82 -8.16 20.49
CA LEU A 77 -8.52 -7.52 21.61
C LEU A 77 -9.44 -6.36 21.16
N GLY A 78 -9.42 -5.98 19.88
CA GLY A 78 -10.13 -4.81 19.38
C GLY A 78 -9.54 -3.49 19.89
N TYR A 79 -8.26 -3.47 20.27
CA TYR A 79 -7.60 -2.25 20.72
C TYR A 79 -7.56 -1.21 19.60
N GLN A 80 -8.03 -0.01 19.91
CA GLN A 80 -7.92 1.15 19.03
C GLN A 80 -6.89 2.11 19.60
N HIS A 81 -5.74 2.18 18.95
CA HIS A 81 -4.74 3.17 19.28
C HIS A 81 -5.23 4.54 18.84
N LYS A 82 -5.38 5.47 19.79
CA LYS A 82 -5.70 6.87 19.50
C LYS A 82 -4.96 7.75 20.49
N VAL A 83 -3.93 8.44 20.01
CA VAL A 83 -3.09 9.29 20.86
C VAL A 83 -2.87 10.65 20.22
N PHE A 84 -2.96 11.69 21.05
CA PHE A 84 -2.58 13.03 20.67
C PHE A 84 -1.06 13.12 20.53
N VAL A 85 -0.59 13.64 19.40
CA VAL A 85 0.85 13.74 19.07
C VAL A 85 1.37 15.18 19.09
N GLY A 86 0.51 16.20 19.25
CA GLY A 86 0.95 17.60 19.22
C GLY A 86 1.95 17.95 20.32
N GLU A 87 2.79 18.96 20.06
CA GLU A 87 3.84 19.40 21.00
C GLU A 87 3.29 20.10 22.25
N ASP A 88 2.15 20.81 22.12
CA ASP A 88 1.49 21.52 23.21
C ASP A 88 0.06 21.02 23.40
N LYS A 89 -0.31 20.78 24.66
CA LYS A 89 -1.65 20.38 25.08
C LYS A 89 -2.72 21.42 24.75
N THR A 90 -2.34 22.67 24.53
CA THR A 90 -3.27 23.72 24.05
C THR A 90 -3.85 23.41 22.65
N SER A 91 -3.26 22.45 21.92
CA SER A 91 -3.72 22.00 20.61
C SER A 91 -4.46 20.65 20.63
N GLU A 92 -4.82 20.10 21.82
CA GLU A 92 -5.63 18.87 21.96
C GLU A 92 -6.97 18.93 21.22
N ASP A 93 -7.50 20.13 21.00
CA ASP A 93 -8.71 20.39 20.22
C ASP A 93 -8.52 20.23 18.70
N ASN A 94 -7.28 20.15 18.20
CA ASN A 94 -7.02 19.96 16.77
C ASN A 94 -7.13 18.47 16.41
N PRO A 95 -8.18 18.02 15.70
CA PRO A 95 -8.38 16.61 15.37
C PRO A 95 -7.32 16.07 14.42
N MET A 96 -6.54 16.92 13.74
CA MET A 96 -5.46 16.48 12.87
C MET A 96 -4.24 15.98 13.65
N LEU A 97 -4.07 16.38 14.91
CA LEU A 97 -2.89 16.06 15.72
C LEU A 97 -3.05 14.74 16.48
N TYR A 98 -3.73 13.76 15.88
CA TYR A 98 -3.89 12.43 16.44
C TYR A 98 -3.27 11.38 15.52
N GLN A 99 -2.62 10.39 16.14
CA GLN A 99 -2.36 9.10 15.51
C GLN A 99 -3.50 8.15 15.84
N GLU A 100 -4.10 7.55 14.82
CA GLU A 100 -5.19 6.58 14.97
C GLU A 100 -4.83 5.27 14.27
N CYS A 101 -4.74 4.15 15.01
CA CYS A 101 -4.41 2.84 14.45
C CYS A 101 -5.28 1.73 15.03
N HIS A 102 -5.70 0.83 14.16
CA HIS A 102 -6.25 -0.47 14.55
C HIS A 102 -5.17 -1.55 14.50
N SER A 103 -4.27 -1.44 13.52
CA SER A 103 -3.10 -2.30 13.38
C SER A 103 -1.86 -1.54 13.84
N TYR A 104 -1.54 -1.66 15.13
CA TYR A 104 -0.52 -0.84 15.80
C TYR A 104 0.67 -1.68 16.24
N VAL A 105 1.87 -1.38 15.73
CA VAL A 105 3.15 -1.93 16.21
C VAL A 105 3.77 -0.92 17.18
N PRO A 106 4.01 -1.27 18.45
CA PRO A 106 4.57 -0.35 19.44
C PRO A 106 5.99 0.13 19.11
N GLY A 107 6.34 1.34 19.54
CA GLY A 107 7.73 1.83 19.52
C GLY A 107 8.30 2.17 18.14
N LEU A 108 7.45 2.40 17.15
CA LEU A 108 7.84 2.99 15.87
C LEU A 108 7.87 4.52 16.00
N THR A 109 8.86 5.18 15.39
CA THR A 109 8.97 6.64 15.34
C THR A 109 7.80 7.24 14.57
N ILE A 110 7.29 8.38 15.03
CA ILE A 110 6.14 9.06 14.42
C ILE A 110 6.61 10.43 13.92
N GLN A 111 6.36 10.73 12.64
CA GLN A 111 6.55 12.07 12.09
C GLN A 111 5.69 12.29 10.85
N PRO A 112 5.18 13.51 10.59
CA PRO A 112 4.23 13.74 9.51
C PRO A 112 4.88 13.50 8.15
N PHE A 113 6.09 14.01 7.96
CA PHE A 113 6.85 13.85 6.73
C PHE A 113 8.28 13.42 7.02
N TRP A 114 8.76 12.45 6.26
CA TRP A 114 10.12 11.93 6.33
C TRP A 114 11.01 12.67 5.33
N ASN A 115 12.29 12.85 5.69
CA ASN A 115 13.26 13.43 4.77
C ASN A 115 13.65 12.40 3.69
N VAL A 116 13.25 12.63 2.45
CA VAL A 116 13.53 11.73 1.32
C VAL A 116 14.96 11.84 0.80
N ASP A 117 15.69 12.92 1.13
CA ASP A 117 17.09 13.11 0.71
C ASP A 117 18.04 12.05 1.28
N THR A 118 17.65 11.45 2.42
CA THR A 118 18.41 10.37 3.08
C THR A 118 17.94 8.98 2.64
N VAL A 119 16.91 8.89 1.80
CA VAL A 119 16.25 7.65 1.40
C VAL A 119 16.67 7.26 -0.03
N SER A 120 17.66 6.37 -0.14
CA SER A 120 18.29 6.06 -1.44
C SER A 120 17.34 5.55 -2.54
N TRP A 121 16.26 4.86 -2.18
CA TRP A 121 15.29 4.37 -3.17
C TRP A 121 14.46 5.52 -3.77
N ALA A 122 14.22 6.60 -3.03
CA ALA A 122 13.45 7.74 -3.50
C ALA A 122 14.19 8.42 -4.65
N GLN A 123 15.47 8.77 -4.45
CA GLN A 123 16.34 9.37 -5.48
C GLN A 123 16.44 8.50 -6.75
N LYS A 124 16.60 7.18 -6.56
CA LYS A 124 16.65 6.24 -7.69
C LYS A 124 15.33 6.21 -8.45
N LEU A 125 14.20 6.30 -7.75
CA LEU A 125 12.87 6.30 -8.35
C LEU A 125 12.57 7.61 -9.09
N GLU A 126 12.91 8.76 -8.49
CA GLU A 126 12.81 10.09 -9.13
C GLU A 126 13.60 10.13 -10.44
N ALA A 127 14.81 9.54 -10.46
CA ALA A 127 15.59 9.41 -11.70
C ALA A 127 14.89 8.56 -12.79
N LYS A 128 13.91 7.72 -12.43
CA LYS A 128 13.08 6.93 -13.37
C LYS A 128 11.77 7.62 -13.74
N TYR A 129 11.43 8.76 -13.12
CA TYR A 129 10.19 9.49 -13.36
C TYR A 129 9.85 9.67 -14.85
N PRO A 130 10.77 10.11 -15.74
CA PRO A 130 10.41 10.32 -17.16
C PRO A 130 9.93 9.03 -17.86
N ILE A 131 10.46 7.87 -17.45
CA ILE A 131 10.09 6.57 -18.02
C ILE A 131 8.71 6.17 -17.50
N ILE A 132 8.47 6.33 -16.20
CA ILE A 132 7.20 6.03 -15.53
C ILE A 132 6.08 6.90 -16.10
N LEU A 133 6.28 8.22 -16.17
CA LEU A 133 5.31 9.16 -16.71
C LEU A 133 4.94 8.82 -18.17
N LYS A 134 5.95 8.56 -19.01
CA LYS A 134 5.72 8.26 -20.43
C LYS A 134 4.93 6.96 -20.61
N GLU A 135 5.20 5.94 -19.81
CA GLU A 135 4.43 4.69 -19.83
C GLU A 135 2.99 4.95 -19.34
N PHE A 136 2.83 5.68 -18.24
CA PHE A 136 1.54 6.06 -17.69
C PHE A 136 0.67 6.81 -18.72
N GLN A 137 1.20 7.85 -19.34
CA GLN A 137 0.49 8.63 -20.37
C GLN A 137 0.11 7.78 -21.58
N LYS A 138 1.00 6.88 -22.01
CA LYS A 138 0.72 5.97 -23.13
C LYS A 138 -0.42 5.01 -22.79
N ALA A 139 -0.38 4.38 -21.62
CA ALA A 139 -1.37 3.40 -21.20
C ALA A 139 -2.74 4.05 -20.95
N THR A 140 -2.76 5.28 -20.42
CA THR A 140 -4.00 6.00 -20.09
C THR A 140 -4.60 6.80 -21.23
N ALA A 141 -3.90 6.94 -22.37
CA ALA A 141 -4.40 7.61 -23.56
C ALA A 141 -5.70 6.96 -24.11
N ASN A 142 -5.83 5.64 -23.95
CA ASN A 142 -7.08 4.91 -24.25
C ASN A 142 -7.64 4.28 -22.98
N ARG A 143 -8.44 5.06 -22.24
CA ARG A 143 -9.02 4.66 -20.96
C ARG A 143 -9.92 3.43 -21.08
N GLU A 144 -10.69 3.30 -22.15
CA GLU A 144 -11.59 2.18 -22.38
C GLU A 144 -10.79 0.88 -22.58
N GLN A 145 -9.77 0.91 -23.43
CA GLN A 145 -8.89 -0.23 -23.63
C GLN A 145 -8.18 -0.63 -22.34
N LEU A 146 -7.68 0.34 -21.57
CA LEU A 146 -7.03 0.06 -20.29
C LEU A 146 -8.00 -0.65 -19.32
N GLN A 147 -9.25 -0.18 -19.23
CA GLN A 147 -10.29 -0.80 -18.40
C GLN A 147 -10.64 -2.22 -18.84
N GLN A 148 -10.64 -2.49 -20.15
CA GLN A 148 -10.94 -3.82 -20.70
C GLN A 148 -9.79 -4.82 -20.50
N GLN A 149 -8.54 -4.34 -20.52
CA GLN A 149 -7.36 -5.19 -20.46
C GLN A 149 -6.85 -5.43 -19.05
N GLY A 150 -7.01 -4.45 -18.16
CA GLY A 150 -6.45 -4.50 -16.81
C GLY A 150 -7.44 -4.96 -15.74
N ASN A 151 -6.89 -5.40 -14.60
CA ASN A 151 -7.68 -5.79 -13.44
C ASN A 151 -7.92 -4.59 -12.52
N ASN A 152 -9.16 -4.39 -12.07
CA ASN A 152 -9.54 -3.36 -11.08
C ASN A 152 -8.97 -1.97 -11.41
N ILE A 153 -9.13 -1.56 -12.67
CA ILE A 153 -8.65 -0.27 -13.16
C ILE A 153 -9.58 0.85 -12.70
N TRP A 154 -8.99 1.90 -12.13
CA TRP A 154 -9.68 3.10 -11.62
C TRP A 154 -10.87 2.79 -10.72
N THR A 155 -10.73 1.78 -9.85
CA THR A 155 -11.76 1.44 -8.87
C THR A 155 -11.75 2.44 -7.72
N GLY A 156 -12.95 2.86 -7.32
CA GLY A 156 -13.13 3.65 -6.10
C GLY A 156 -12.88 2.82 -4.85
N ALA A 157 -12.92 3.49 -3.70
CA ALA A 157 -12.97 2.86 -2.39
C ALA A 157 -14.06 1.77 -2.32
N LEU A 158 -13.66 0.52 -2.08
CA LEU A 158 -14.58 -0.62 -2.00
C LEU A 158 -15.16 -0.82 -0.58
N THR A 159 -14.59 -0.19 0.44
CA THR A 159 -14.97 -0.36 1.84
C THR A 159 -15.59 0.89 2.43
N GLU A 160 -16.36 0.67 3.50
CA GLU A 160 -17.01 1.71 4.29
C GLU A 160 -16.02 2.71 4.93
N ASP A 161 -14.84 2.24 5.35
CA ASP A 161 -13.76 3.07 5.90
C ASP A 161 -13.03 3.87 4.82
N ALA A 162 -13.01 3.34 3.60
CA ALA A 162 -12.46 4.01 2.43
C ALA A 162 -13.42 5.07 1.85
N SER A 163 -14.64 5.22 2.41
CA SER A 163 -15.59 6.25 1.96
C SER A 163 -15.09 7.69 2.16
N SER A 164 -14.15 7.90 3.09
CA SER A 164 -13.47 9.19 3.33
C SER A 164 -12.64 9.68 2.13
N TYR A 165 -12.19 8.76 1.26
CA TYR A 165 -11.48 9.09 0.02
C TYR A 165 -12.38 9.80 -1.02
N GLY A 166 -13.70 9.79 -0.84
CA GLY A 166 -14.66 10.48 -1.70
C GLY A 166 -14.83 9.85 -3.09
N VAL A 167 -15.87 10.29 -3.80
CA VAL A 167 -16.30 9.70 -5.10
C VAL A 167 -15.25 9.87 -6.22
N GLY A 168 -14.37 10.88 -6.09
CA GLY A 168 -13.38 11.23 -7.09
C GLY A 168 -12.04 10.51 -6.98
N TRP A 169 -11.82 9.70 -5.93
CA TRP A 169 -10.58 8.93 -5.76
C TRP A 169 -10.69 7.55 -6.39
N LYS A 170 -9.72 7.21 -7.25
CA LYS A 170 -9.69 5.95 -8.00
C LYS A 170 -8.27 5.41 -8.09
N THR A 171 -8.12 4.09 -8.04
CA THR A 171 -6.81 3.41 -8.02
C THR A 171 -6.64 2.40 -9.15
N LEU A 172 -5.40 2.14 -9.54
CA LEU A 172 -4.97 1.10 -10.46
C LEU A 172 -3.80 0.35 -9.81
N VAL A 173 -4.05 -0.91 -9.42
CA VAL A 173 -3.12 -1.68 -8.59
C VAL A 173 -2.05 -2.40 -9.43
N LEU A 174 -0.78 -2.25 -9.07
CA LEU A 174 0.34 -3.01 -9.62
C LEU A 174 0.84 -4.08 -8.63
N MET A 175 0.80 -3.78 -7.33
CA MET A 175 1.13 -4.70 -6.25
C MET A 175 0.18 -4.48 -5.07
N ASP A 176 -0.32 -5.56 -4.48
CA ASP A 176 -1.14 -5.56 -3.28
C ASP A 176 -0.54 -6.56 -2.27
N ARG A 177 -0.24 -6.10 -1.05
CA ARG A 177 0.35 -6.90 0.04
C ARG A 177 1.52 -7.80 -0.39
N GLY A 178 2.45 -7.24 -1.16
CA GLY A 178 3.63 -7.91 -1.68
C GLY A 178 3.40 -8.75 -2.94
N VAL A 179 2.16 -8.94 -3.38
CA VAL A 179 1.79 -9.74 -4.57
C VAL A 179 1.62 -8.82 -5.77
N TRP A 180 2.36 -9.08 -6.85
CA TRP A 180 2.23 -8.33 -8.10
C TRP A 180 0.98 -8.76 -8.86
N ASP A 181 0.20 -7.80 -9.38
CA ASP A 181 -0.89 -8.12 -10.31
C ASP A 181 -0.29 -8.53 -11.67
N PRO A 182 -0.47 -9.80 -12.10
CA PRO A 182 0.22 -10.32 -13.27
C PRO A 182 -0.25 -9.66 -14.58
N VAL A 183 -1.45 -9.08 -14.61
CA VAL A 183 -2.01 -8.43 -15.80
C VAL A 183 -1.55 -6.97 -15.84
N ASN A 184 -1.72 -6.23 -14.76
CA ASN A 184 -1.40 -4.81 -14.72
C ASN A 184 0.12 -4.58 -14.81
N VAL A 185 0.96 -5.49 -14.31
CA VAL A 185 2.42 -5.39 -14.52
C VAL A 185 2.81 -5.61 -15.98
N GLU A 186 2.07 -6.40 -16.75
CA GLU A 186 2.30 -6.52 -18.22
C GLU A 186 1.89 -5.23 -18.96
N LEU A 187 0.93 -4.46 -18.42
CA LEU A 187 0.52 -3.16 -18.94
C LEU A 187 1.49 -2.03 -18.57
N PHE A 188 2.14 -2.14 -17.40
CA PHE A 188 3.11 -1.16 -16.87
C PHE A 188 4.49 -1.77 -16.56
N PRO A 189 5.14 -2.46 -17.53
CA PRO A 189 6.35 -3.25 -17.26
C PRO A 189 7.56 -2.37 -16.93
N LYS A 190 7.64 -1.15 -17.46
CA LYS A 190 8.76 -0.25 -17.15
C LYS A 190 8.61 0.36 -15.76
N THR A 191 7.38 0.66 -15.36
CA THR A 191 7.06 1.15 -14.01
C THR A 191 7.38 0.09 -12.97
N ALA A 192 6.89 -1.14 -13.15
CA ALA A 192 7.20 -2.24 -12.24
C ALA A 192 8.72 -2.48 -12.12
N GLN A 193 9.44 -2.50 -13.26
CA GLN A 193 10.89 -2.64 -13.25
C GLN A 193 11.59 -1.46 -12.55
N ALA A 194 11.14 -0.22 -12.76
CA ALA A 194 11.70 0.96 -12.11
C ALA A 194 11.56 0.89 -10.58
N VAL A 195 10.40 0.45 -10.09
CA VAL A 195 10.15 0.25 -8.65
C VAL A 195 11.08 -0.82 -8.08
N ARG A 196 11.23 -1.95 -8.77
CA ARG A 196 12.18 -3.01 -8.37
C ARG A 196 13.62 -2.51 -8.35
N ASP A 197 14.09 -1.88 -9.43
CA ASP A 197 15.47 -1.43 -9.58
C ASP A 197 15.85 -0.33 -8.57
N ALA A 198 14.88 0.51 -8.20
CA ALA A 198 15.06 1.51 -7.15
C ALA A 198 15.22 0.89 -5.76
N GLY A 199 14.76 -0.35 -5.57
CA GLY A 199 14.79 -1.04 -4.27
C GLY A 199 13.77 -0.47 -3.29
N VAL A 200 12.60 -0.05 -3.78
CA VAL A 200 11.51 0.45 -2.94
C VAL A 200 11.04 -0.69 -2.02
N PRO A 201 11.01 -0.51 -0.68
CA PRO A 201 10.54 -1.53 0.25
C PRO A 201 9.00 -1.55 0.29
N ALA A 202 8.38 -1.70 -0.89
CA ALA A 202 6.95 -1.59 -1.09
C ALA A 202 6.21 -2.86 -0.61
N VAL A 203 5.09 -2.62 0.05
CA VAL A 203 4.02 -3.57 0.38
C VAL A 203 2.90 -3.46 -0.65
N GLU A 204 2.55 -2.24 -1.05
CA GLU A 204 1.54 -1.97 -2.08
C GLU A 204 2.09 -0.93 -3.06
N VAL A 205 1.70 -1.05 -4.33
CA VAL A 205 2.05 -0.13 -5.41
C VAL A 205 0.84 0.08 -6.30
N PHE A 206 0.40 1.32 -6.46
CA PHE A 206 -0.74 1.64 -7.32
C PHE A 206 -0.67 3.05 -7.87
N PHE A 207 -1.18 3.25 -9.09
CA PHE A 207 -1.49 4.60 -9.54
C PHE A 207 -2.77 5.07 -8.86
N ALA A 208 -2.80 6.34 -8.48
CA ALA A 208 -4.00 6.94 -7.94
C ALA A 208 -4.33 8.25 -8.65
N SER A 209 -5.63 8.51 -8.80
CA SER A 209 -6.15 9.72 -9.42
C SER A 209 -7.11 10.43 -8.48
N MET A 210 -7.07 11.76 -8.50
CA MET A 210 -8.03 12.59 -7.80
C MET A 210 -8.66 13.60 -8.76
N GLU A 211 -9.99 13.57 -8.86
CA GLU A 211 -10.78 14.43 -9.77
C GLU A 211 -10.61 15.94 -9.47
N PRO A 212 -10.85 16.82 -10.46
CA PRO A 212 -10.91 18.26 -10.25
C PRO A 212 -11.85 18.66 -9.10
N HIS A 213 -11.52 19.73 -8.40
CA HIS A 213 -12.33 20.31 -7.32
C HIS A 213 -12.84 19.31 -6.27
N SER A 214 -12.00 18.35 -5.90
CA SER A 214 -12.36 17.31 -4.93
C SER A 214 -11.51 17.40 -3.66
N ARG A 215 -11.99 16.74 -2.61
CA ARG A 215 -11.33 16.68 -1.30
C ARG A 215 -11.51 15.28 -0.71
N ILE A 216 -10.41 14.73 -0.21
CA ILE A 216 -10.38 13.60 0.73
C ILE A 216 -10.50 14.19 2.13
N GLN A 217 -11.46 13.74 2.92
CA GLN A 217 -11.68 14.27 4.27
C GLN A 217 -10.58 13.80 5.24
N PRO A 218 -10.36 14.49 6.36
CA PRO A 218 -9.49 14.02 7.43
C PRO A 218 -9.79 12.57 7.83
N HIS A 219 -8.76 11.70 7.77
CA HIS A 219 -8.83 10.29 8.16
C HIS A 219 -7.44 9.76 8.51
N SER A 220 -7.38 8.53 9.01
CA SER A 220 -6.15 7.74 9.16
C SER A 220 -6.28 6.45 8.34
N ASP A 221 -5.13 5.88 7.93
CA ASP A 221 -5.05 4.55 7.30
C ASP A 221 -5.08 3.41 8.32
N PHE A 222 -5.20 3.74 9.61
CA PHE A 222 -5.34 2.81 10.73
C PHE A 222 -4.18 1.83 10.93
N THR A 223 -3.01 2.10 10.33
CA THR A 223 -1.83 1.22 10.39
C THR A 223 -0.56 2.06 10.46
N ASN A 224 0.34 1.80 11.44
CA ASN A 224 1.58 2.56 11.60
C ASN A 224 2.86 1.87 11.08
N PHE A 225 2.81 0.57 10.83
CA PHE A 225 3.99 -0.20 10.39
C PHE A 225 4.23 -0.14 8.87
N VAL A 226 3.40 0.60 8.15
CA VAL A 226 3.62 0.99 6.75
C VAL A 226 3.43 2.50 6.62
N LEU A 227 4.43 3.16 6.03
CA LEU A 227 4.37 4.56 5.63
C LEU A 227 3.79 4.68 4.23
N THR A 228 3.32 5.87 3.87
CA THR A 228 2.84 6.16 2.53
C THR A 228 3.82 7.06 1.80
N SER A 229 4.10 6.73 0.54
CA SER A 229 4.93 7.53 -0.34
C SER A 229 4.21 7.82 -1.65
N HIS A 230 4.40 9.02 -2.18
CA HIS A 230 3.86 9.48 -3.45
C HIS A 230 4.98 9.95 -4.37
N LEU A 231 5.11 9.37 -5.56
CA LEU A 231 5.78 9.99 -6.70
C LEU A 231 4.73 10.79 -7.49
N ALA A 232 4.91 12.10 -7.58
CA ALA A 232 4.03 12.97 -8.35
C ALA A 232 4.20 12.73 -9.86
N LEU A 233 3.11 12.41 -10.57
CA LEU A 233 3.18 12.08 -12.00
C LEU A 233 2.76 13.23 -12.92
N ASP A 234 1.48 13.56 -12.88
CA ASP A 234 0.84 14.63 -13.64
C ASP A 234 -0.03 15.43 -12.68
N ILE A 235 0.63 16.34 -11.96
CA ILE A 235 0.02 17.32 -11.08
C ILE A 235 -0.23 18.59 -11.88
N PRO A 236 -1.49 19.06 -11.95
CA PRO A 236 -1.82 20.31 -12.63
C PRO A 236 -1.11 21.50 -11.99
N TYR A 237 -0.39 22.27 -12.80
CA TYR A 237 0.27 23.50 -12.39
C TYR A 237 -0.25 24.69 -13.20
N SER A 238 -0.75 25.72 -12.50
CA SER A 238 -1.29 26.95 -13.10
C SER A 238 -0.57 28.21 -12.58
N GLY A 239 0.73 28.09 -12.25
CA GLY A 239 1.53 29.15 -11.64
C GLY A 239 1.51 29.13 -10.10
N THR A 240 0.51 28.48 -9.51
CA THR A 240 0.48 28.03 -8.11
C THR A 240 0.02 26.58 -8.08
N ASN A 241 0.53 25.76 -7.16
CA ASN A 241 0.08 24.38 -7.05
C ASN A 241 -1.19 24.32 -6.20
N GLN A 242 -2.27 23.82 -6.80
CA GLN A 242 -3.58 23.73 -6.16
C GLN A 242 -3.86 22.33 -5.59
N CYS A 243 -2.89 21.42 -5.70
CA CYS A 243 -2.96 20.09 -5.12
C CYS A 243 -2.13 20.03 -3.82
N ARG A 244 -2.82 19.81 -2.69
CA ARG A 244 -2.19 19.81 -1.35
C ARG A 244 -2.48 18.53 -0.57
N LEU A 245 -1.50 18.10 0.22
CA LEU A 245 -1.56 17.01 1.18
C LEU A 245 -1.27 17.58 2.56
N THR A 246 -2.15 17.35 3.52
CA THR A 246 -1.93 17.71 4.92
C THR A 246 -1.79 16.44 5.73
N ILE A 247 -0.69 16.31 6.47
CA ILE A 247 -0.45 15.26 7.46
C ILE A 247 -0.27 15.95 8.80
N ALA A 248 -1.09 15.62 9.79
CA ALA A 248 -1.14 16.36 11.04
C ALA A 248 -1.34 17.86 10.81
N ASP A 249 -0.43 18.71 11.29
CA ASP A 249 -0.44 20.17 11.11
C ASP A 249 0.44 20.66 9.94
N GLN A 250 1.06 19.75 9.19
CA GLN A 250 1.96 20.07 8.08
C GLN A 250 1.28 19.85 6.74
N THR A 251 1.33 20.83 5.85
CA THR A 251 0.85 20.68 4.47
C THR A 251 2.00 20.80 3.48
N ARG A 252 2.01 19.94 2.46
CA ARG A 252 2.89 20.01 1.31
C ARG A 252 2.11 19.97 0.00
N GLU A 253 2.78 20.40 -1.06
CA GLU A 253 2.29 20.41 -2.44
C GLU A 253 3.05 19.35 -3.23
N TRP A 254 2.38 18.63 -4.14
CA TRP A 254 3.08 17.65 -4.99
C TRP A 254 3.83 18.33 -6.13
N ILE A 255 5.13 18.10 -6.25
CA ILE A 255 5.93 18.61 -7.36
C ILE A 255 6.22 17.46 -8.32
N ASN A 256 5.83 17.61 -9.59
CA ASN A 256 6.00 16.57 -10.61
C ASN A 256 7.44 16.02 -10.66
N GLY A 257 7.57 14.71 -10.55
CA GLY A 257 8.85 14.01 -10.53
C GLY A 257 9.51 13.87 -9.16
N GLU A 258 8.98 14.52 -8.12
CA GLU A 258 9.48 14.40 -6.75
C GLU A 258 8.69 13.34 -5.96
N VAL A 259 9.39 12.73 -5.01
CA VAL A 259 8.85 11.78 -4.03
C VAL A 259 8.57 12.49 -2.71
N MET A 260 7.42 12.22 -2.11
CA MET A 260 7.15 12.50 -0.70
C MET A 260 6.97 11.20 0.07
N LEU A 261 7.45 11.14 1.30
CA LEU A 261 7.24 10.04 2.24
C LEU A 261 6.65 10.60 3.54
N PHE A 262 5.56 10.00 4.02
CA PHE A 262 4.79 10.52 5.14
C PHE A 262 4.05 9.40 5.88
N ASP A 263 3.65 9.71 7.11
CA ASP A 263 2.95 8.78 8.00
C ASP A 263 1.44 9.02 7.95
N THR A 264 0.71 8.09 7.31
CA THR A 264 -0.76 8.15 7.22
C THR A 264 -1.47 7.44 8.37
N SER A 265 -0.74 6.97 9.38
CA SER A 265 -1.33 6.66 10.69
C SER A 265 -1.75 7.91 11.46
N LEU A 266 -1.15 9.05 11.11
CA LEU A 266 -1.59 10.37 11.53
C LEU A 266 -2.81 10.78 10.71
N MET A 267 -3.68 11.57 11.35
CA MET A 267 -4.81 12.18 10.67
C MET A 267 -4.31 13.04 9.51
N HIS A 268 -4.92 12.83 8.34
CA HIS A 268 -4.48 13.45 7.10
C HIS A 268 -5.63 13.71 6.13
N ASP A 269 -5.45 14.73 5.28
CA ASP A 269 -6.40 15.11 4.24
C ASP A 269 -5.68 15.47 2.94
N ALA A 270 -6.40 15.42 1.84
CA ALA A 270 -5.86 15.81 0.55
C ALA A 270 -6.86 16.58 -0.30
N VAL A 271 -6.35 17.48 -1.14
CA VAL A 271 -7.15 18.40 -1.93
C VAL A 271 -6.64 18.49 -3.35
N ASN A 272 -7.55 18.45 -4.31
CA ASN A 272 -7.30 18.89 -5.68
C ASN A 272 -8.22 20.06 -5.98
N ASP A 273 -7.75 21.29 -5.74
CA ASP A 273 -8.53 22.50 -6.03
C ASP A 273 -8.40 22.93 -7.52
N SER A 274 -7.66 22.18 -8.35
CA SER A 274 -7.43 22.50 -9.76
C SER A 274 -8.55 22.03 -10.68
N ASP A 275 -8.56 22.55 -11.91
CA ASP A 275 -9.51 22.21 -12.97
C ASP A 275 -9.18 20.89 -13.70
N ARG A 276 -8.12 20.18 -13.28
CA ARG A 276 -7.64 18.95 -13.92
C ARG A 276 -7.48 17.82 -12.92
N THR A 277 -7.66 16.58 -13.38
CA THR A 277 -7.34 15.39 -12.58
C THR A 277 -5.84 15.38 -12.27
N ARG A 278 -5.48 15.11 -11.01
CA ARG A 278 -4.09 14.87 -10.62
C ARG A 278 -3.81 13.37 -10.60
N TYR A 279 -2.59 12.98 -10.97
CA TYR A 279 -2.15 11.59 -10.95
C TYR A 279 -0.83 11.43 -10.18
N ILE A 280 -0.77 10.37 -9.38
CA ILE A 280 0.41 9.98 -8.61
C ILE A 280 0.67 8.47 -8.76
N LEU A 281 1.90 8.05 -8.54
CA LEU A 281 2.23 6.66 -8.22
C LEU A 281 2.43 6.58 -6.71
N MET A 282 1.54 5.85 -6.03
CA MET A 282 1.52 5.67 -4.59
C MET A 282 2.16 4.34 -4.20
N PHE A 283 2.84 4.38 -3.06
CA PHE A 283 3.49 3.25 -2.42
C PHE A 283 3.06 3.19 -0.97
N ARG A 284 2.76 1.98 -0.49
CA ARG A 284 2.80 1.68 0.95
C ARG A 284 4.13 0.99 1.19
N VAL A 285 4.98 1.54 2.05
CA VAL A 285 6.34 1.04 2.28
C VAL A 285 6.52 0.66 3.74
N TRP A 286 7.30 -0.38 4.02
CA TRP A 286 7.58 -0.77 5.40
C TRP A 286 8.19 0.38 6.21
N HIS A 287 7.74 0.54 7.44
CA HIS A 287 8.30 1.52 8.37
C HIS A 287 9.80 1.25 8.60
N PRO A 288 10.69 2.27 8.57
CA PRO A 288 12.14 2.07 8.65
C PRO A 288 12.64 1.52 9.99
N ASP A 289 11.88 1.73 11.07
CA ASP A 289 12.21 1.17 12.40
C ASP A 289 11.84 -0.31 12.57
N LEU A 290 11.25 -0.95 11.55
CA LEU A 290 11.04 -2.38 11.54
C LEU A 290 12.33 -3.10 11.17
N THR A 291 12.66 -4.13 11.94
CA THR A 291 13.71 -5.07 11.58
C THR A 291 13.29 -5.94 10.39
N ASP A 292 14.27 -6.58 9.75
CA ASP A 292 13.99 -7.55 8.68
C ASP A 292 13.09 -8.70 9.14
N SER A 293 13.23 -9.14 10.39
CA SER A 293 12.43 -10.22 10.97
C SER A 293 10.98 -9.78 11.16
N GLU A 294 10.75 -8.57 11.66
CA GLU A 294 9.41 -8.02 11.83
C GLU A 294 8.71 -7.78 10.50
N ARG A 295 9.42 -7.28 9.47
CA ARG A 295 8.88 -7.15 8.11
C ARG A 295 8.46 -8.51 7.54
N GLN A 296 9.27 -9.55 7.75
CA GLN A 296 8.93 -10.91 7.32
C GLN A 296 7.72 -11.48 8.07
N ALA A 297 7.63 -11.27 9.38
CA ALA A 297 6.48 -11.69 10.18
C ALA A 297 5.18 -10.95 9.80
N LEU A 298 5.23 -9.64 9.58
CA LEU A 298 4.09 -8.85 9.10
C LEU A 298 3.66 -9.28 7.69
N GLN A 299 4.62 -9.53 6.80
CA GLN A 299 4.31 -10.08 5.48
C GLN A 299 3.68 -11.48 5.58
N PHE A 300 4.15 -12.32 6.50
CA PHE A 300 3.56 -13.63 6.74
C PHE A 300 2.11 -13.55 7.25
N ILE A 301 1.79 -12.55 8.08
CA ILE A 301 0.40 -12.26 8.46
C ILE A 301 -0.44 -11.95 7.20
N TYR A 302 0.05 -11.09 6.31
CA TYR A 302 -0.65 -10.82 5.04
C TYR A 302 -0.80 -12.06 4.17
N ASP A 303 0.23 -12.90 4.08
CA ASP A 303 0.18 -14.16 3.33
C ASP A 303 -0.90 -15.09 3.92
N CYS A 304 -0.98 -15.22 5.26
CA CYS A 304 -2.02 -16.00 5.94
C CYS A 304 -3.43 -15.44 5.72
N LEU A 305 -3.61 -14.12 5.71
CA LEU A 305 -4.90 -13.50 5.46
C LEU A 305 -5.37 -13.71 4.00
N ASN A 306 -4.43 -13.74 3.06
CA ASN A 306 -4.71 -13.96 1.65
C ASN A 306 -4.93 -15.45 1.33
N ALA A 307 -4.21 -16.34 2.02
CA ALA A 307 -4.27 -17.79 1.85
C ALA A 307 -4.25 -18.48 3.24
N PRO A 308 -5.41 -18.56 3.92
CA PRO A 308 -5.50 -19.15 5.26
C PRO A 308 -4.96 -20.59 5.36
N GLU A 309 -4.98 -21.33 4.25
CA GLU A 309 -4.48 -22.70 4.14
C GLU A 309 -2.99 -22.82 4.44
N ILE A 310 -2.21 -21.73 4.49
CA ILE A 310 -0.82 -21.74 4.98
C ILE A 310 -0.75 -22.28 6.41
N VAL A 311 -1.73 -21.94 7.25
CA VAL A 311 -1.78 -22.39 8.65
C VAL A 311 -2.93 -23.36 8.93
N THR A 312 -3.99 -23.36 8.12
CA THR A 312 -5.16 -24.24 8.31
C THR A 312 -5.14 -25.51 7.45
N GLY A 313 -4.20 -25.64 6.50
CA GLY A 313 -4.09 -26.82 5.64
C GLY A 313 -4.00 -28.13 6.42
N ALA A 314 -4.72 -29.16 5.96
CA ALA A 314 -4.91 -30.39 6.72
C ALA A 314 -3.62 -31.22 6.83
N THR A 315 -2.71 -31.07 5.86
CA THR A 315 -1.39 -31.72 5.86
C THR A 315 -0.26 -30.70 5.79
N ALA A 316 0.96 -31.12 6.15
CA ALA A 316 2.16 -30.29 5.97
C ALA A 316 2.41 -29.97 4.48
N GLU A 317 2.15 -30.93 3.60
CA GLU A 317 2.34 -30.80 2.15
C GLU A 317 1.37 -29.77 1.54
N GLU A 318 0.13 -29.71 2.03
CA GLU A 318 -0.84 -28.69 1.61
C GLU A 318 -0.40 -27.29 2.02
N ARG A 319 0.04 -27.13 3.28
CA ARG A 319 0.55 -25.86 3.82
C ARG A 319 1.77 -25.37 3.04
N GLU A 320 2.75 -26.24 2.82
CA GLU A 320 3.95 -25.93 2.04
C GLU A 320 3.63 -25.54 0.60
N ARG A 321 2.73 -26.27 -0.07
CA ARG A 321 2.32 -25.95 -1.44
C ARG A 321 1.66 -24.57 -1.53
N THR A 322 0.78 -24.23 -0.59
CA THR A 322 0.12 -22.91 -0.55
C THR A 322 1.15 -21.81 -0.30
N GLU A 323 2.09 -22.03 0.63
CA GLU A 323 3.16 -21.08 0.93
C GLU A 323 4.08 -20.84 -0.27
N LEU A 324 4.49 -21.90 -0.97
CA LEU A 324 5.27 -21.79 -2.21
C LEU A 324 4.53 -21.04 -3.31
N ALA A 325 3.20 -21.23 -3.41
CA ALA A 325 2.38 -20.48 -4.35
C ALA A 325 2.34 -18.98 -4.01
N MET A 326 2.25 -18.61 -2.73
CA MET A 326 2.33 -17.21 -2.29
C MET A 326 3.72 -16.61 -2.52
N LEU A 327 4.79 -17.34 -2.22
CA LEU A 327 6.15 -16.89 -2.52
C LEU A 327 6.36 -16.66 -4.03
N ALA A 328 5.85 -17.56 -4.86
CA ALA A 328 5.90 -17.41 -6.32
C ALA A 328 5.12 -16.18 -6.80
N ALA A 329 3.94 -15.90 -6.22
CA ALA A 329 3.12 -14.73 -6.56
C ALA A 329 3.76 -13.40 -6.14
N ARG A 330 4.54 -13.39 -5.04
CA ARG A 330 5.33 -12.22 -4.60
C ARG A 330 6.59 -11.98 -5.44
N THR A 331 7.10 -13.03 -6.09
CA THR A 331 8.31 -12.92 -6.90
C THR A 331 8.05 -11.99 -8.07
N PHE A 332 8.95 -11.01 -8.27
CA PHE A 332 8.81 -10.08 -9.38
C PHE A 332 8.69 -10.84 -10.71
N PRO A 333 7.68 -10.53 -11.54
CA PRO A 333 7.45 -11.24 -12.79
C PRO A 333 8.66 -11.00 -13.72
N ALA A 334 9.51 -12.02 -13.86
CA ALA A 334 10.55 -11.99 -14.87
C ALA A 334 9.86 -11.93 -16.24
N LYS A 335 10.36 -11.06 -17.14
CA LYS A 335 9.91 -11.09 -18.54
C LYS A 335 10.00 -12.54 -19.02
N LYS A 336 8.89 -13.07 -19.55
CA LYS A 336 8.95 -14.28 -20.37
C LYS A 336 9.87 -13.94 -21.54
N ASN A 337 11.13 -14.37 -21.46
CA ASN A 337 12.01 -14.36 -22.62
C ASN A 337 11.27 -15.08 -23.73
N GLY A 338 11.19 -14.44 -24.90
CA GLY A 338 10.28 -14.81 -25.99
C GLY A 338 10.27 -16.32 -26.24
N SER A 339 9.08 -16.85 -26.54
CA SER A 339 8.89 -18.20 -27.02
C SER A 339 9.88 -18.46 -28.17
N GLN A 340 10.97 -19.16 -27.85
CA GLN A 340 11.77 -19.84 -28.86
C GLN A 340 10.83 -20.81 -29.56
N GLY A 341 10.64 -20.58 -30.86
CA GLY A 341 9.95 -21.50 -31.72
C GLY A 341 10.61 -22.87 -31.66
N PHE A 342 9.81 -23.88 -31.34
CA PHE A 342 10.09 -25.27 -31.70
C PHE A 342 8.82 -25.83 -32.35
N GLY A 343 8.67 -25.50 -33.63
CA GLY A 343 7.77 -26.18 -34.55
C GLY A 343 8.62 -26.87 -35.61
N VAL A 344 9.06 -28.07 -35.29
CA VAL A 344 9.76 -29.00 -36.18
C VAL A 344 9.04 -29.10 -37.52
N GLN A 345 9.74 -28.80 -38.62
CA GLN A 345 9.30 -29.16 -39.96
C GLN A 345 9.21 -30.69 -40.06
N SER A 346 7.99 -31.24 -39.99
CA SER A 346 7.75 -32.63 -40.36
C SER A 346 7.58 -32.70 -41.88
N THR A 347 8.67 -33.08 -42.55
CA THR A 347 8.63 -33.54 -43.94
C THR A 347 7.81 -34.84 -44.00
N THR A 348 6.52 -34.73 -44.34
CA THR A 348 5.71 -35.90 -44.72
C THR A 348 5.70 -36.04 -46.24
N SER A 349 6.51 -37.00 -46.70
CA SER A 349 6.48 -37.54 -48.05
C SER A 349 5.07 -38.08 -48.39
N LYS A 350 4.40 -37.50 -49.38
CA LYS A 350 3.20 -38.08 -49.99
C LYS A 350 3.63 -39.19 -50.96
N SER A 351 3.42 -40.45 -50.57
CA SER A 351 3.38 -41.55 -51.54
C SER A 351 1.93 -41.79 -52.00
N SER A 352 1.75 -41.73 -53.30
CA SER A 352 0.52 -41.96 -54.04
C SER A 352 0.06 -43.42 -53.96
N LYS A 353 -1.21 -43.67 -53.66
CA LYS A 353 -1.91 -44.91 -54.04
C LYS A 353 -3.22 -44.61 -54.79
N LYS A 354 -3.12 -44.84 -56.10
CA LYS A 354 -4.16 -45.11 -57.09
C LYS A 354 -5.29 -45.99 -56.53
N LYS A 355 -6.55 -45.61 -56.75
CA LYS A 355 -7.65 -46.58 -56.93
C LYS A 355 -8.62 -46.09 -58.02
N ARG A 356 -8.89 -47.02 -58.93
CA ARG A 356 -9.81 -46.97 -60.08
C ARG A 356 -11.23 -46.60 -59.63
N LYS A 357 -11.87 -45.67 -60.33
CA LYS A 357 -12.96 -45.94 -61.28
C LYS A 357 -13.19 -44.72 -62.15
#